data_AF-A0A399F824-F1
#
_entry.id   AF-A0A399F824-F1
#
_cell.length_a   1.000
_cell.length_b   1.000
_cell.length_c   1.000
_cell.angle_alpha   90.00
_cell.angle_beta   90.00
_cell.angle_gamma   90.00
#
_symmetry.space_group_name_H-M   'P 1'
#
loop_
_entity.id
_entity.type
_entity.pdbx_description
1 polymer ?
#
loop_
_entity_poly.entity_id
_entity_poly.type
_entity_poly.pdbx_seq_one_letter_code
_entity_poly.pdbx_strand_id
1 'polypeptide(L)'
;MYKNDTIVPFGAILAAAALFLMTYLNTHMRVMESGTVPHLTVGSIGLMAFAMVLFMYGFIGLISNYLEGSEMRPGKHMAPPSSLPMVAGVVLSLLLVGLSGFFARTLVYAAKEGFNPNALQGGVFAAMMFLIALLVVIYMKFFLEQEVMAEADKAEFPW
;
A
#
# COMPACT_ATOMS: atom_id res chain seq x y z
N MET A 1 2.35 -2.51 29.13
CA MET A 1 2.28 -3.50 28.04
C MET A 1 1.71 -2.76 26.85
N TYR A 2 2.50 -2.49 25.82
CA TYR A 2 2.06 -1.69 24.67
C TYR A 2 1.14 -2.53 23.78
N LYS A 3 -0.10 -2.07 23.59
CA LYS A 3 -1.12 -2.76 22.79
C LYS A 3 -1.14 -2.13 21.40
N ASN A 4 -0.91 -2.94 20.38
CA ASN A 4 -1.03 -2.51 18.99
C ASN A 4 -2.52 -2.63 18.59
N ASP A 5 -3.31 -1.56 18.77
CA ASP A 5 -4.76 -1.60 18.54
C ASP A 5 -5.13 -1.40 17.06
N THR A 6 -5.97 -2.26 16.51
CA THR A 6 -6.40 -2.23 15.10
C THR A 6 -7.57 -1.30 14.82
N ILE A 7 -8.26 -0.81 15.86
CA ILE A 7 -9.47 0.01 15.73
C ILE A 7 -9.16 1.35 15.04
N VAL A 8 -8.12 2.05 15.48
CA VAL A 8 -7.73 3.35 14.91
C VAL A 8 -7.25 3.21 13.46
N PRO A 9 -6.35 2.26 13.13
CA PRO A 9 -5.97 1.98 11.75
C PRO A 9 -7.16 1.65 10.85
N PHE A 10 -8.08 0.80 11.32
CA PHE A 10 -9.29 0.44 10.56
C PHE A 10 -10.21 1.64 10.32
N GLY A 11 -10.44 2.46 11.36
CA GLY A 11 -11.20 3.71 11.23
C GLY A 11 -10.59 4.67 10.21
N ALA A 12 -9.27 4.78 10.17
CA ALA A 12 -8.56 5.59 9.19
C ALA A 12 -8.75 5.07 7.75
N ILE A 13 -8.70 3.74 7.54
CA ILE A 13 -8.98 3.12 6.24
C ILE A 13 -10.42 3.38 5.79
N LEU A 14 -11.40 3.22 6.69
CA LEU A 14 -12.80 3.49 6.36
C LEU A 14 -13.02 4.96 6.01
N ALA A 15 -12.43 5.88 6.78
CA ALA A 15 -12.51 7.30 6.49
C ALA A 15 -11.85 7.66 5.15
N ALA A 16 -10.68 7.06 4.85
CA ALA A 16 -10.03 7.23 3.56
C ALA A 16 -10.90 6.74 2.39
N ALA A 17 -11.50 5.55 2.52
CA ALA A 17 -12.41 5.01 1.50
C ALA A 17 -13.63 5.92 1.28
N ALA A 18 -14.21 6.46 2.35
CA ALA A 18 -15.31 7.41 2.27
C ALA A 18 -14.90 8.70 1.53
N LEU A 19 -13.72 9.25 1.82
CA LEU A 19 -13.21 10.46 1.16
C LEU A 19 -12.88 10.23 -0.32
N PHE A 20 -12.31 9.08 -0.67
CA PHE A 20 -12.11 8.68 -2.08
C PHE A 20 -13.46 8.56 -2.81
N LEU A 21 -14.45 7.91 -2.20
CA LEU A 21 -15.78 7.78 -2.77
C LEU A 21 -16.45 9.15 -2.96
N MET A 22 -16.38 10.05 -1.96
CA MET A 22 -16.91 11.41 -2.08
C MET A 22 -16.24 12.18 -3.21
N THR A 23 -14.92 12.06 -3.35
CA THR A 23 -14.18 12.71 -4.45
C THR A 23 -14.61 12.16 -5.80
N TYR A 24 -14.74 10.84 -5.92
CA TYR A 24 -15.18 10.18 -7.15
C TYR A 24 -16.58 10.62 -7.54
N LEU A 25 -17.55 10.56 -6.61
CA LEU A 25 -18.93 10.97 -6.84
C LEU A 25 -19.02 12.45 -7.23
N ASN A 26 -18.31 13.35 -6.53
CA ASN A 26 -18.28 14.77 -6.86
C ASN A 26 -17.74 15.01 -8.28
N THR A 27 -16.66 14.32 -8.66
CA THR A 27 -16.07 14.46 -10.00
C THR A 27 -17.02 13.91 -11.06
N HIS A 28 -17.64 12.75 -10.81
CA HIS A 28 -18.56 12.11 -11.75
C HIS A 28 -19.84 12.92 -11.98
N MET A 29 -20.44 13.46 -10.90
CA MET A 29 -21.61 14.34 -10.99
C MET A 29 -21.31 15.60 -11.81
N ARG A 30 -20.13 16.20 -11.63
CA ARG A 30 -19.74 17.38 -12.39
C ARG A 30 -19.52 17.09 -13.88
N VAL A 31 -18.99 15.92 -14.22
CA VAL A 31 -18.87 15.47 -15.63
C VAL A 31 -20.25 15.32 -16.28
N MET A 32 -21.24 14.78 -15.55
CA MET A 32 -22.61 14.64 -16.02
C MET A 32 -23.28 15.99 -16.29
N GLU A 33 -23.01 17.00 -15.45
CA GLU A 33 -23.58 18.34 -15.59
C GLU A 33 -22.94 19.17 -16.70
N SER A 34 -21.61 19.12 -16.85
CA SER A 34 -20.88 20.00 -17.77
C SER A 34 -20.49 19.38 -19.11
N GLY A 35 -20.72 18.07 -19.30
CA GLY A 35 -20.38 17.33 -20.53
C GLY A 35 -18.89 17.32 -20.88
N THR A 36 -18.04 17.81 -19.98
CA THR A 36 -16.60 18.03 -20.15
C THR A 36 -15.89 17.53 -18.91
N VAL A 37 -14.70 16.94 -19.04
CA VAL A 37 -13.92 16.49 -17.87
C VAL A 37 -13.47 17.75 -17.11
N PRO A 38 -14.03 18.06 -15.93
CA PRO A 38 -13.72 19.30 -15.26
C PRO A 38 -12.33 19.19 -14.62
N HIS A 39 -11.59 20.30 -14.60
CA HIS A 39 -10.39 20.39 -13.77
C HIS A 39 -10.72 20.05 -12.31
N LEU A 40 -9.80 19.33 -11.64
CA LEU A 40 -9.95 19.01 -10.23
C LEU A 40 -10.11 20.32 -9.44
N THR A 41 -11.16 20.41 -8.64
CA THR A 41 -11.32 21.54 -7.73
C THR A 41 -10.32 21.43 -6.60
N VAL A 42 -9.98 22.57 -5.99
CA VAL A 42 -9.18 22.62 -4.75
C VAL A 42 -9.79 21.71 -3.67
N GLY A 43 -11.13 21.67 -3.57
CA GLY A 43 -11.84 20.76 -2.67
C GLY A 43 -11.59 19.28 -2.99
N SER A 44 -11.68 18.87 -4.27
CA SER A 44 -11.37 17.51 -4.70
C SER A 44 -9.91 17.12 -4.41
N ILE A 45 -8.97 18.03 -4.64
CA ILE A 45 -7.55 17.81 -4.34
C ILE A 45 -7.35 17.62 -2.83
N GLY A 46 -7.97 18.48 -2.02
CA GLY A 46 -7.93 18.37 -0.56
C GLY A 46 -8.47 17.03 -0.07
N LEU A 47 -9.64 16.62 -0.56
CA LEU A 47 -10.26 15.33 -0.21
C LEU A 47 -9.35 14.14 -0.58
N MET A 48 -8.75 14.15 -1.77
CA MET A 48 -7.81 13.10 -2.18
C MET A 48 -6.55 13.09 -1.33
N ALA A 49 -5.99 14.25 -1.00
CA ALA A 49 -4.79 14.36 -0.17
C ALA A 49 -5.06 13.81 1.24
N PHE A 50 -6.16 14.21 1.88
CA PHE A 50 -6.54 13.69 3.20
C PHE A 50 -6.88 12.19 3.15
N ALA A 51 -7.56 11.73 2.10
CA ALA A 51 -7.81 10.31 1.89
C ALA A 51 -6.50 9.51 1.80
N MET A 52 -5.51 10.00 1.06
CA MET A 52 -4.20 9.37 0.94
C MET A 52 -3.46 9.32 2.27
N VAL A 53 -3.48 10.40 3.05
CA VAL A 53 -2.85 10.45 4.37
C VAL A 53 -3.50 9.43 5.32
N LEU A 54 -4.82 9.43 5.43
CA LEU A 54 -5.54 8.48 6.30
C LEU A 54 -5.36 7.04 5.83
N PHE A 55 -5.34 6.81 4.51
CA PHE A 55 -5.06 5.49 3.95
C PHE A 55 -3.66 5.02 4.34
N MET A 56 -2.65 5.86 4.17
CA MET A 56 -1.26 5.51 4.47
C MET A 56 -1.07 5.21 5.95
N TYR A 57 -1.57 6.07 6.85
CA TYR A 57 -1.47 5.84 8.30
C TYR A 57 -2.26 4.60 8.74
N GLY A 58 -3.48 4.43 8.24
CA GLY A 58 -4.29 3.24 8.54
C GLY A 58 -3.66 1.96 8.02
N PHE A 59 -3.07 1.99 6.82
CA PHE A 59 -2.44 0.84 6.22
C PHE A 59 -1.15 0.44 6.95
N ILE A 60 -0.32 1.42 7.32
CA ILE A 60 0.89 1.19 8.12
C ILE A 60 0.52 0.58 9.47
N GLY A 61 -0.50 1.10 10.16
CA GLY A 61 -0.94 0.56 11.44
C GLY A 61 -1.42 -0.90 11.36
N LEU A 62 -2.19 -1.24 10.32
CA LEU A 62 -2.61 -2.63 10.08
C LEU A 62 -1.43 -3.55 9.75
N ILE A 63 -0.46 -3.07 8.95
CA ILE A 63 0.76 -3.82 8.65
C ILE A 63 1.60 -4.03 9.91
N SER A 64 1.81 -3.00 10.73
CA SER A 64 2.54 -3.11 12.00
C SER A 64 1.89 -4.16 12.89
N ASN A 65 0.57 -4.11 13.09
CA ASN A 65 -0.15 -5.13 13.86
C ASN A 65 0.04 -6.54 13.27
N TYR A 66 0.00 -6.67 11.94
CA TYR A 66 0.24 -7.95 11.29
C TYR A 66 1.68 -8.46 11.46
N LEU A 67 2.68 -7.58 11.43
CA LEU A 67 4.09 -7.95 11.53
C LEU A 67 4.54 -8.21 12.97
N GLU A 68 4.09 -7.40 13.92
CA GLU A 68 4.56 -7.38 15.32
C GLU A 68 3.57 -8.05 16.28
N GLY A 69 2.33 -8.27 15.85
CA GLY A 69 1.25 -8.81 16.68
C GLY A 69 0.53 -7.75 17.51
N SER A 70 -0.55 -8.16 18.19
CA SER A 70 -1.38 -7.28 19.02
C SER A 70 -0.73 -6.89 20.36
N GLU A 71 0.26 -7.66 20.80
CA GLU A 71 0.98 -7.47 22.05
C GLU A 71 2.47 -7.45 21.77
N MET A 72 3.12 -6.32 22.04
CA MET A 72 4.57 -6.23 21.98
C MET A 72 5.17 -6.97 23.18
N ARG A 73 5.72 -8.17 22.95
CA ARG A 73 6.46 -8.92 23.96
C ARG A 73 7.94 -8.57 23.82
N PRO A 74 8.59 -8.00 24.85
CA PRO A 74 10.01 -7.71 24.79
C PRO A 74 10.83 -8.99 24.60
N GLY A 75 11.84 -8.95 23.74
CA GLY A 75 12.74 -10.08 23.48
C GLY A 75 12.93 -10.41 21.99
N LYS A 76 13.81 -11.40 21.74
CA LYS A 76 14.12 -11.89 20.38
C LYS A 76 13.10 -12.95 19.95
N HIS A 77 12.42 -12.68 18.85
CA HIS A 77 11.48 -13.60 18.23
C HIS A 77 12.12 -14.15 16.95
N MET A 78 12.39 -15.45 16.95
CA MET A 78 12.87 -16.14 15.77
C MET A 78 11.77 -16.18 14.72
N ALA A 79 12.15 -15.97 13.46
CA ALA A 79 11.23 -16.15 12.34
C ALA A 79 10.65 -17.58 12.36
N PRO A 80 9.33 -17.74 12.12
CA PRO A 80 8.71 -19.05 12.16
C PRO A 80 9.28 -19.93 11.04
N PRO A 81 9.73 -21.16 11.34
CA PRO A 81 10.31 -22.05 10.34
C PRO A 81 9.23 -22.47 9.34
N SER A 82 9.36 -22.02 8.08
CA SER A 82 8.44 -22.42 7.02
C SER A 82 9.10 -22.33 5.64
N SER A 83 8.85 -23.32 4.80
CA SER A 83 9.29 -23.34 3.39
C SER A 83 8.30 -22.61 2.46
N LEU A 84 7.06 -22.38 2.90
CA LEU A 84 6.02 -21.69 2.13
C LEU A 84 6.40 -20.24 1.76
N PRO A 85 6.93 -19.41 2.68
CA PRO A 85 7.41 -18.06 2.36
C PRO A 85 8.51 -18.06 1.31
N MET A 86 9.39 -19.07 1.32
CA MET A 86 10.45 -19.20 0.31
C MET A 86 9.87 -19.48 -1.08
N VAL A 87 8.95 -20.44 -1.18
CA VAL A 87 8.26 -20.75 -2.45
C VAL A 87 7.48 -19.53 -2.96
N ALA A 88 6.73 -18.86 -2.07
CA ALA A 88 6.01 -17.64 -2.40
C ALA A 88 6.96 -16.54 -2.91
N GLY A 89 8.10 -16.33 -2.23
CA GLY A 89 9.12 -15.38 -2.65
C GLY A 89 9.66 -15.67 -4.06
N VAL A 90 9.94 -16.93 -4.38
CA VAL A 90 10.40 -17.35 -5.72
C VAL A 90 9.33 -17.07 -6.77
N VAL A 91 8.09 -17.50 -6.54
CA VAL A 91 6.98 -17.32 -7.49
C VAL A 91 6.70 -15.83 -7.74
N LEU A 92 6.65 -15.02 -6.68
CA LEU A 92 6.43 -13.58 -6.79
C LEU A 92 7.60 -12.87 -7.50
N SER A 93 8.84 -13.33 -7.29
CA SER A 93 10.02 -12.80 -7.99
C SER A 93 9.96 -13.12 -9.49
N LEU A 94 9.59 -14.35 -9.87
CA LEU A 94 9.42 -14.72 -11.27
C LEU A 94 8.30 -13.90 -11.94
N LEU A 95 7.19 -13.69 -11.23
CA LEU A 95 6.11 -12.84 -11.71
C LEU A 95 6.57 -11.39 -11.90
N LEU A 96 7.34 -10.84 -10.95
CA LEU A 96 7.90 -9.49 -11.05
C LEU A 96 8.83 -9.34 -12.26
N VAL A 97 9.68 -10.34 -12.53
CA VAL A 97 10.53 -10.36 -13.74
C VAL A 97 9.67 -10.41 -15.01
N GLY A 98 8.63 -11.25 -15.03
CA GLY A 98 7.69 -11.34 -16.14
C GLY A 98 6.98 -10.01 -16.42
N LEU A 99 6.47 -9.35 -15.39
CA LEU A 99 5.83 -8.03 -15.51
C LEU A 99 6.82 -6.94 -15.93
N SER A 100 8.06 -6.99 -15.44
CA SER A 100 9.13 -6.06 -15.85
C SER A 100 9.43 -6.19 -17.35
N GLY A 101 9.52 -7.42 -17.86
CA GLY A 101 9.68 -7.69 -19.29
C GLY A 101 8.48 -7.22 -20.11
N PHE A 102 7.26 -7.45 -19.61
CA PHE A 102 6.04 -6.96 -20.25
C PHE A 102 6.00 -5.42 -20.28
N PHE A 103 6.33 -4.75 -19.18
CA PHE A 103 6.42 -3.30 -19.10
C PHE A 103 7.42 -2.74 -20.12
N ALA A 104 8.64 -3.27 -20.17
CA ALA A 104 9.63 -2.87 -21.16
C ALA A 104 9.11 -3.05 -22.60
N ARG A 105 8.39 -4.15 -22.87
CA ARG A 105 7.77 -4.39 -24.18
C ARG A 105 6.69 -3.37 -24.51
N THR A 106 5.91 -2.90 -23.54
CA THR A 106 4.91 -1.83 -23.77
C THR A 106 5.57 -0.50 -24.13
N LEU A 107 6.74 -0.19 -23.56
CA LEU A 107 7.51 1.01 -23.91
C LEU A 107 8.08 0.93 -25.33
N VAL A 108 8.66 -0.22 -25.70
CA VAL A 108 9.17 -0.45 -27.06
C VAL A 108 8.04 -0.39 -28.08
N TYR A 109 6.88 -0.98 -27.77
CA TYR A 109 5.69 -0.91 -28.63
C TYR A 109 5.24 0.54 -28.83
N ALA A 110 5.14 1.31 -27.74
CA ALA A 110 4.75 2.72 -27.81
C ALA A 110 5.72 3.56 -28.66
N ALA A 111 7.01 3.29 -28.56
CA ALA A 111 8.03 3.96 -29.36
C ALA A 111 7.98 3.61 -30.86
N LYS A 112 7.55 2.39 -31.22
CA LYS A 112 7.50 1.93 -32.62
C LYS A 112 6.20 2.32 -33.33
N GLU A 113 5.08 2.15 -32.66
CA GLU A 113 3.75 2.32 -33.27
C GLU A 113 3.18 3.74 -33.08
N GLY A 114 3.87 4.60 -32.30
CA GLY A 114 3.41 5.96 -32.00
C GLY A 114 2.14 6.02 -31.12
N PHE A 115 1.62 4.87 -30.69
CA PHE A 115 0.47 4.76 -29.79
C PHE A 115 0.95 4.46 -28.37
N ASN A 116 0.66 5.36 -27.42
CA ASN A 116 1.09 5.20 -26.02
C ASN A 116 -0.05 4.72 -25.11
N PRO A 117 -0.05 3.44 -24.68
CA PRO A 117 -1.07 2.89 -23.78
C PRO A 117 -0.79 3.29 -22.31
N ASN A 118 -0.94 4.57 -21.99
CA ASN A 118 -0.61 5.14 -20.66
C ASN A 118 -1.28 4.41 -19.49
N ALA A 119 -2.56 4.03 -19.63
CA ALA A 119 -3.29 3.34 -18.57
C ALA A 119 -2.73 1.93 -18.30
N LEU A 120 -2.35 1.20 -19.37
CA LEU A 120 -1.75 -0.12 -19.24
C LEU A 120 -0.37 -0.04 -18.60
N GLN A 121 0.47 0.91 -19.06
CA GLN A 121 1.80 1.13 -18.49
C GLN A 121 1.72 1.47 -17.00
N GLY A 122 0.83 2.41 -16.62
CA GLY A 122 0.60 2.77 -15.23
C GLY A 122 0.09 1.61 -14.38
N GLY A 123 -0.85 0.81 -14.91
CA GLY A 123 -1.38 -0.37 -14.22
C GLY A 123 -0.33 -1.46 -14.00
N VAL A 124 0.49 -1.76 -15.02
CA VAL A 124 1.59 -2.73 -14.91
C VAL A 124 2.63 -2.25 -13.90
N PHE A 125 3.00 -0.97 -13.94
CA PHE A 125 3.93 -0.39 -12.98
C PHE A 125 3.40 -0.46 -11.55
N ALA A 126 2.13 -0.12 -11.33
CA ALA A 126 1.49 -0.23 -10.03
C ALA A 126 1.48 -1.68 -9.51
N ALA A 127 1.20 -2.66 -10.38
CA ALA A 127 1.27 -4.08 -10.03
C ALA A 127 2.70 -4.51 -9.64
N MET A 128 3.73 -4.03 -10.34
CA MET A 128 5.13 -4.29 -9.97
C MET A 128 5.47 -3.73 -8.59
N MET A 129 5.09 -2.48 -8.31
CA MET A 129 5.30 -1.86 -7.00
C MET A 129 4.59 -2.62 -5.88
N PHE A 130 3.38 -3.11 -6.15
CA PHE A 130 2.63 -3.93 -5.21
C PHE A 130 3.31 -5.27 -4.94
N LEU A 131 3.84 -5.95 -5.96
CA LEU A 131 4.60 -7.20 -5.78
C LEU A 131 5.87 -6.97 -4.95
N ILE A 132 6.58 -5.87 -5.17
CA ILE A 132 7.75 -5.50 -4.37
C ILE A 132 7.34 -5.31 -2.91
N ALA A 133 6.25 -4.58 -2.64
CA ALA A 133 5.76 -4.38 -1.28
C ALA A 133 5.41 -5.73 -0.60
N LEU A 134 4.75 -6.65 -1.32
CA LEU A 134 4.46 -8.00 -0.80
C LEU A 134 5.74 -8.79 -0.48
N LEU A 135 6.74 -8.76 -1.37
CA LEU A 135 8.03 -9.40 -1.14
C LEU A 135 8.72 -8.86 0.12
N VAL A 136 8.68 -7.55 0.34
CA VAL A 136 9.23 -6.90 1.54
C VAL A 136 8.49 -7.36 2.79
N VAL A 137 7.16 -7.40 2.78
CA VAL A 137 6.34 -7.87 3.92
C VAL A 137 6.66 -9.33 4.26
N ILE A 138 6.78 -10.20 3.25
CA ILE A 138 7.18 -11.60 3.43
C ILE A 138 8.58 -11.68 4.04
N TYR A 139 9.53 -10.91 3.50
CA TYR A 139 10.90 -10.88 4.00
C TYR A 139 10.95 -10.46 5.48
N MET A 140 10.31 -9.35 5.84
CA MET A 140 10.29 -8.84 7.21
C MET A 140 9.64 -9.81 8.20
N LYS A 141 8.62 -10.56 7.78
CA LYS A 141 7.89 -11.46 8.69
C LYS A 141 8.54 -12.84 8.86
N PHE A 142 9.14 -13.37 7.81
CA PHE A 142 9.55 -14.78 7.76
C PHE A 142 11.07 -14.99 7.67
N PHE A 143 11.85 -13.94 7.47
CA PHE A 143 13.31 -14.07 7.30
C PHE A 143 14.12 -13.13 8.21
N LEU A 144 13.49 -12.11 8.80
CA LEU A 144 14.16 -11.17 9.70
C LEU A 144 13.87 -11.53 11.15
N GLU A 145 14.92 -11.62 11.97
CA GLU A 145 14.77 -11.80 13.42
C GLU A 145 14.24 -10.49 14.04
N GLN A 146 13.12 -10.58 14.76
CA GLN A 146 12.54 -9.41 15.41
C GLN A 146 13.12 -9.26 16.82
N GLU A 147 13.72 -8.12 17.11
CA GLU A 147 14.12 -7.73 18.45
C GLU A 147 13.23 -6.58 18.92
N VAL A 148 12.33 -6.87 19.86
CA VAL A 148 11.48 -5.85 20.47
C VAL A 148 12.21 -5.30 21.69
N MET A 149 12.81 -4.12 21.52
CA MET A 149 13.38 -3.34 22.61
C MET A 149 12.24 -2.67 23.38
N ALA A 150 12.14 -2.94 24.69
CA ALA A 150 11.24 -2.18 25.56
C ALA A 150 11.94 -0.87 25.95
N GLU A 151 11.92 0.14 25.09
CA GLU A 151 12.26 1.49 25.52
C GLU A 151 11.12 2.07 26.38
N ALA A 152 11.49 2.68 27.51
CA ALA A 152 10.55 3.38 28.35
C ALA A 152 10.13 4.66 27.61
N ASP A 153 9.04 4.56 26.85
CA ASP A 153 8.49 5.68 26.13
C ASP A 153 8.11 6.81 27.10
N LYS A 154 8.73 7.97 26.91
CA LYS A 154 8.41 9.21 27.62
C LYS A 154 7.56 10.15 26.76
N ALA A 155 7.03 9.67 25.65
CA ALA A 155 6.14 10.46 24.80
C ALA A 155 4.82 10.75 25.53
N GLU A 156 4.36 12.00 25.45
CA GLU A 156 3.05 12.44 25.96
C GLU A 156 1.89 11.93 25.09
N PHE A 157 2.19 11.31 23.94
CA PHE A 157 1.21 10.74 23.02
C PHE A 157 1.26 9.20 23.06
N PRO A 158 0.09 8.52 23.09
CA PRO A 158 0.01 7.08 23.39
C PRO A 158 0.29 6.16 22.17
N TRP A 159 0.99 6.64 21.15
CA TRP A 159 1.43 5.88 19.98
C TRP A 159 2.79 6.37 19.47
#